data_AF-A0A2E5VFH7-F1
#
_entry.id   AF-A0A2E5VFH7-F1
#
_cell.length_a   1.000
_cell.length_b   1.000
_cell.length_c   1.000
_cell.angle_alpha   90.00
_cell.angle_beta   90.00
_cell.angle_gamma   90.00
#
_symmetry.space_group_name_H-M   'P 1'
#
loop_
_entity.id
_entity.type
_entity.pdbx_description
1 polymer ?
#
loop_
_entity_poly.entity_id
_entity_poly.type
_entity_poly.pdbx_seq_one_letter_code
_entity_poly.pdbx_strand_id
1 'polypeptide(L)'
;MPGNWQTTLETMRALEGHRGHLTHIQFHSYGGGEGDENTFNSKAVELADYVNAHENLTVDVGQVLFGETTSMTGDGPLGYFLSNVYGTKWFSADIEMESGCGIAPIQYRNKSLVHSLQWAIGLEWYLLIQDPWRVVMSTDHPNGGSFLAYPQIIRLLMDRTYRQDILKTVHPQVRQRSILADLDREYTLGEICIVTRAAPARILGLHHKGHLGPGADADITIYTPHENKEIMFELPRYVIKAGKILAEEGDIREEHLGKTLHVRPDYDPDIEPDIADWFEQYYSIRFRNYPVSDHYLQESEQIPCRNLETSAGDDVPGPDSHGD
;
A
#
# COMPACT_ATOMS: atom_id res chain seq x y z
N MET A 1 -11.62 3.29 -12.74
CA MET A 1 -12.72 3.34 -13.73
C MET A 1 -13.77 2.30 -13.38
N PRO A 2 -15.09 2.56 -13.51
CA PRO A 2 -16.11 1.52 -13.35
C PRO A 2 -15.84 0.32 -14.28
N GLY A 3 -15.97 -0.90 -13.76
CA GLY A 3 -15.72 -2.15 -14.49
C GLY A 3 -14.27 -2.64 -14.46
N ASN A 4 -13.33 -1.88 -13.90
CA ASN A 4 -11.90 -2.22 -13.94
C ASN A 4 -11.53 -3.50 -13.16
N TRP A 5 -12.39 -3.99 -12.28
CA TRP A 5 -12.16 -5.24 -11.54
C TRP A 5 -11.88 -6.44 -12.46
N GLN A 6 -12.45 -6.46 -13.67
CA GLN A 6 -12.19 -7.53 -14.64
C GLN A 6 -10.74 -7.50 -15.13
N THR A 7 -10.24 -6.31 -15.49
CA THR A 7 -8.83 -6.12 -15.86
C THR A 7 -7.92 -6.57 -14.72
N THR A 8 -8.26 -6.20 -13.49
CA THR A 8 -7.49 -6.56 -12.30
C THR A 8 -7.45 -8.08 -12.09
N LEU A 9 -8.58 -8.76 -12.26
CA LEU A 9 -8.65 -10.22 -12.18
C LEU A 9 -7.82 -10.89 -13.28
N GLU A 10 -7.90 -10.40 -14.53
CA GLU A 10 -7.07 -10.93 -15.62
C GLU A 10 -5.58 -10.68 -15.38
N THR A 11 -5.20 -9.53 -14.80
CA THR A 11 -3.82 -9.26 -14.38
C THR A 11 -3.36 -10.27 -13.32
N MET A 12 -4.19 -10.58 -12.32
CA MET A 12 -3.86 -11.60 -11.33
C MET A 12 -3.72 -13.00 -11.95
N ARG A 13 -4.50 -13.33 -12.98
CA ARG A 13 -4.40 -14.60 -13.72
C ARG A 13 -3.16 -14.67 -14.59
N ALA A 14 -2.80 -13.57 -15.25
CA ALA A 14 -1.62 -13.47 -16.10
C ALA A 14 -0.30 -13.64 -15.35
N LEU A 15 -0.31 -13.56 -14.00
CA LEU A 15 0.84 -13.92 -13.18
C LEU A 15 1.13 -15.43 -13.19
N GLU A 16 0.19 -16.29 -13.60
CA GLU A 16 0.41 -17.75 -13.79
C GLU A 16 1.15 -18.44 -12.61
N GLY A 17 0.84 -18.02 -11.38
CA GLY A 17 1.44 -18.55 -10.15
C GLY A 17 2.73 -17.85 -9.70
N HIS A 18 3.28 -16.92 -10.48
CA HIS A 18 4.38 -16.06 -10.06
C HIS A 18 3.95 -15.13 -8.91
N ARG A 19 4.92 -14.80 -8.04
CA ARG A 19 4.67 -13.91 -6.91
C ARG A 19 4.29 -12.52 -7.40
N GLY A 20 3.20 -11.97 -6.88
CA GLY A 20 2.69 -10.65 -7.23
C GLY A 20 2.33 -9.83 -6.01
N HIS A 21 2.63 -8.54 -6.06
CA HIS A 21 2.09 -7.55 -5.14
C HIS A 21 1.27 -6.53 -5.92
N LEU A 22 -0.02 -6.42 -5.60
CA LEU A 22 -0.91 -5.44 -6.24
C LEU A 22 -1.12 -4.26 -5.30
N THR A 23 -0.55 -3.13 -5.67
CA THR A 23 -0.63 -1.91 -4.86
C THR A 23 -1.98 -1.22 -5.01
N HIS A 24 -2.37 -0.50 -3.95
CA HIS A 24 -3.56 0.35 -3.87
C HIS A 24 -4.80 -0.27 -4.52
N ILE A 25 -5.06 -1.54 -4.18
CA ILE A 25 -6.00 -2.43 -4.88
C ILE A 25 -7.45 -1.93 -4.83
N GLN A 26 -7.79 -1.08 -3.86
CA GLN A 26 -9.10 -0.42 -3.76
C GLN A 26 -9.44 0.36 -5.04
N PHE A 27 -8.46 1.01 -5.71
CA PHE A 27 -8.69 1.73 -6.96
C PHE A 27 -8.97 0.84 -8.17
N HIS A 28 -8.78 -0.47 -7.99
CA HIS A 28 -8.83 -1.52 -9.01
C HIS A 28 -9.99 -2.51 -8.77
N SER A 29 -10.92 -2.16 -7.89
CA SER A 29 -11.96 -3.06 -7.40
C SER A 29 -13.37 -2.57 -7.72
N TYR A 30 -13.54 -1.89 -8.86
CA TYR A 30 -14.79 -1.22 -9.20
C TYR A 30 -15.61 -2.03 -10.20
N GLY A 31 -16.84 -2.37 -9.80
CA GLY A 31 -17.89 -2.86 -10.70
C GLY A 31 -18.59 -1.74 -11.48
N GLY A 32 -19.62 -2.13 -12.23
CA GLY A 32 -20.32 -1.23 -13.15
C GLY A 32 -19.62 -1.11 -14.50
N GLY A 33 -19.97 -0.10 -15.29
CA GLY A 33 -19.40 0.11 -16.61
C GLY A 33 -20.25 1.01 -17.51
N GLU A 34 -19.91 1.04 -18.80
CA GLU A 34 -20.68 1.70 -19.87
C GLU A 34 -20.84 3.23 -19.74
N GLY A 35 -20.03 3.87 -18.89
CA GLY A 35 -20.12 5.30 -18.62
C GLY A 35 -21.32 5.69 -17.75
N ASP A 36 -22.04 4.72 -17.17
CA ASP A 36 -23.15 4.96 -16.24
C ASP A 36 -22.71 4.81 -14.78
N GLU A 37 -22.54 5.94 -14.09
CA GLU A 37 -22.21 5.99 -12.66
C GLU A 37 -23.26 5.28 -11.78
N ASN A 38 -24.50 5.12 -12.26
CA ASN A 38 -25.54 4.40 -11.53
C ASN A 38 -25.27 2.89 -11.45
N THR A 39 -24.33 2.36 -12.23
CA THR A 39 -23.93 0.96 -12.15
C THR A 39 -22.76 0.72 -11.19
N PHE A 40 -22.10 1.78 -10.70
CA PHE A 40 -20.91 1.68 -9.85
C PHE A 40 -21.21 0.94 -8.54
N ASN A 41 -20.46 -0.14 -8.28
CA ASN A 41 -20.58 -1.00 -7.09
C ASN A 41 -19.23 -1.61 -6.72
N SER A 42 -19.13 -2.22 -5.53
CA SER A 42 -17.95 -2.94 -5.09
C SER A 42 -17.81 -4.29 -5.78
N LYS A 43 -16.57 -4.61 -6.17
CA LYS A 43 -16.12 -5.94 -6.59
C LYS A 43 -14.98 -6.48 -5.72
N ALA A 44 -14.89 -5.99 -4.49
CA ALA A 44 -13.89 -6.43 -3.53
C ALA A 44 -14.05 -7.91 -3.16
N VAL A 45 -15.29 -8.44 -3.11
CA VAL A 45 -15.55 -9.86 -2.79
C VAL A 45 -14.90 -10.78 -3.81
N GLU A 46 -15.19 -10.58 -5.09
CA GLU A 46 -14.68 -11.43 -6.16
C GLU A 46 -13.15 -11.43 -6.23
N LEU A 47 -12.53 -10.26 -6.04
CA LEU A 47 -11.07 -10.12 -6.05
C LEU A 47 -10.43 -10.66 -4.76
N ALA A 48 -11.04 -10.43 -3.60
CA ALA A 48 -10.54 -10.96 -2.33
C ALA A 48 -10.64 -12.49 -2.29
N ASP A 49 -11.70 -13.09 -2.84
CA ASP A 49 -11.82 -14.55 -2.99
C ASP A 49 -10.69 -15.12 -3.85
N TYR A 50 -10.36 -14.43 -4.96
CA TYR A 50 -9.23 -14.83 -5.79
C TYR A 50 -7.91 -14.73 -5.01
N VAL A 51 -7.63 -13.61 -4.36
CA VAL A 51 -6.41 -13.46 -3.55
C VAL A 51 -6.37 -14.51 -2.45
N ASN A 52 -7.46 -14.75 -1.72
CA ASN A 52 -7.53 -15.73 -0.65
C ASN A 52 -7.15 -17.14 -1.15
N ALA A 53 -7.56 -17.51 -2.36
CA ALA A 53 -7.25 -18.80 -2.99
C ALA A 53 -5.85 -18.91 -3.63
N HIS A 54 -5.07 -17.82 -3.71
CA HIS A 54 -3.77 -17.77 -4.39
C HIS A 54 -2.68 -17.20 -3.46
N GLU A 55 -1.89 -18.09 -2.85
CA GLU A 55 -0.86 -17.72 -1.86
C GLU A 55 0.31 -16.91 -2.45
N ASN A 56 0.50 -16.94 -3.77
CA ASN A 56 1.51 -16.15 -4.47
C ASN A 56 1.21 -14.64 -4.50
N LEU A 57 0.00 -14.23 -4.11
CA LEU A 57 -0.45 -12.84 -4.20
C LEU A 57 -0.51 -12.14 -2.84
N THR A 58 -0.11 -10.88 -2.84
CA THR A 58 -0.28 -9.93 -1.73
C THR A 58 -0.83 -8.61 -2.26
N VAL A 59 -1.47 -7.83 -1.41
CA VAL A 59 -2.03 -6.52 -1.77
C VAL A 59 -1.69 -5.46 -0.72
N ASP A 60 -1.60 -4.21 -1.14
CA ASP A 60 -1.81 -3.06 -0.24
C ASP A 60 -3.09 -2.31 -0.66
N VAL A 61 -3.81 -1.75 0.32
CA VAL A 61 -5.21 -1.37 0.08
C VAL A 61 -5.37 -0.06 -0.67
N GLY A 62 -4.63 0.99 -0.33
CA GLY A 62 -4.87 2.34 -0.85
C GLY A 62 -6.18 2.93 -0.32
N GLN A 63 -6.37 2.90 1.00
CA GLN A 63 -7.61 3.35 1.63
C GLN A 63 -7.90 4.83 1.33
N VAL A 64 -9.12 5.09 0.85
CA VAL A 64 -9.63 6.46 0.65
C VAL A 64 -10.16 7.03 1.95
N LEU A 65 -9.78 8.27 2.26
CA LEU A 65 -10.31 9.06 3.38
C LEU A 65 -10.98 10.33 2.86
N PHE A 66 -12.08 10.72 3.50
CA PHE A 66 -12.79 11.94 3.13
C PHE A 66 -11.98 13.19 3.51
N GLY A 67 -11.90 14.15 2.59
CA GLY A 67 -11.10 15.35 2.75
C GLY A 67 -10.44 15.78 1.45
N GLU A 68 -9.67 16.87 1.53
CA GLU A 68 -8.82 17.33 0.45
C GLU A 68 -7.50 16.58 0.48
N THR A 69 -7.01 16.19 -0.69
CA THR A 69 -5.68 15.60 -0.85
C THR A 69 -5.13 15.90 -2.24
N THR A 70 -3.96 15.36 -2.57
CA THR A 70 -3.33 15.49 -3.87
C THR A 70 -3.09 14.10 -4.45
N SER A 71 -3.59 13.88 -5.67
CA SER A 71 -3.18 12.71 -6.44
C SER A 71 -1.84 12.99 -7.12
N MET A 72 -0.92 12.05 -7.00
CA MET A 72 0.37 12.02 -7.68
C MET A 72 0.66 10.58 -8.12
N THR A 73 0.84 10.38 -9.42
CA THR A 73 0.98 9.04 -10.02
C THR A 73 1.91 9.08 -11.22
N GLY A 74 2.53 7.92 -11.53
CA GLY A 74 3.23 7.70 -12.80
C GLY A 74 2.28 7.56 -14.01
N ASP A 75 0.97 7.42 -13.76
CA ASP A 75 -0.06 7.36 -14.79
C ASP A 75 -0.50 8.78 -15.21
N GLY A 76 0.24 9.38 -16.15
CA GLY A 76 -0.08 10.68 -16.73
C GLY A 76 -1.52 10.79 -17.27
N PRO A 77 -2.00 9.82 -18.08
CA PRO A 77 -3.39 9.79 -18.56
C PRO A 77 -4.45 9.81 -17.44
N LEU A 78 -4.24 9.09 -16.35
CA LEU A 78 -5.13 9.16 -15.18
C LEU A 78 -5.13 10.56 -14.57
N GLY A 79 -3.96 11.19 -14.41
CA GLY A 79 -3.87 12.57 -13.95
C GLY A 79 -4.67 13.55 -14.83
N TYR A 80 -4.57 13.39 -16.16
CA TYR A 80 -5.36 14.18 -17.12
C TYR A 80 -6.86 13.95 -16.94
N PHE A 81 -7.29 12.69 -16.85
CA PHE A 81 -8.68 12.33 -16.63
C PHE A 81 -9.25 12.98 -15.37
N LEU A 82 -8.54 12.87 -14.24
CA LEU A 82 -8.96 13.47 -12.97
C LEU A 82 -9.06 14.99 -13.08
N SER A 83 -8.13 15.65 -13.76
CA SER A 83 -8.17 17.10 -13.95
C SER A 83 -9.43 17.56 -14.68
N ASN A 84 -9.88 16.80 -15.68
CA ASN A 84 -11.12 17.08 -16.41
C ASN A 84 -12.37 16.83 -15.56
N VAL A 85 -12.37 15.78 -14.73
CA VAL A 85 -13.49 15.45 -13.84
C VAL A 85 -13.67 16.50 -12.74
N TYR A 86 -12.58 16.95 -12.13
CA TYR A 86 -12.63 17.89 -10.99
C TYR A 86 -12.50 19.36 -11.41
N GLY A 87 -12.11 19.65 -12.65
CA GLY A 87 -11.84 21.01 -13.12
C GLY A 87 -10.70 21.68 -12.35
N THR A 88 -9.73 20.90 -11.86
CA THR A 88 -8.63 21.37 -11.01
C THR A 88 -7.36 21.65 -11.82
N LYS A 89 -6.42 22.39 -11.21
CA LYS A 89 -5.07 22.54 -11.77
C LYS A 89 -4.43 21.16 -11.94
N TRP A 90 -3.67 21.00 -13.02
CA TRP A 90 -2.98 19.75 -13.33
C TRP A 90 -1.55 20.04 -13.77
N PHE A 91 -0.64 19.21 -13.28
CA PHE A 91 0.74 19.15 -13.74
C PHE A 91 1.00 17.76 -14.34
N SER A 92 1.71 17.73 -15.45
CA SER A 92 2.16 16.51 -16.11
C SER A 92 3.61 16.68 -16.52
N ALA A 93 4.40 15.61 -16.41
CA ALA A 93 5.74 15.56 -16.98
C ALA A 93 5.96 14.18 -17.60
N ASP A 94 6.31 14.15 -18.88
CA ASP A 94 6.74 12.95 -19.58
C ASP A 94 8.28 12.90 -19.53
N ILE A 95 8.80 11.79 -19.02
CA ILE A 95 10.24 11.52 -18.87
C ILE A 95 10.67 10.66 -20.06
N GLU A 96 11.64 11.15 -20.81
CA GLU A 96 12.09 10.55 -22.06
C GLU A 96 12.40 9.05 -21.88
N MET A 97 11.78 8.21 -22.73
CA MET A 97 11.98 6.76 -22.80
C MET A 97 11.72 5.97 -21.50
N GLU A 98 11.15 6.57 -20.45
CA GLU A 98 10.99 5.93 -19.14
C GLU A 98 9.54 5.88 -18.66
N SER A 99 8.93 7.03 -18.39
CA SER A 99 7.64 7.11 -17.69
C SER A 99 6.96 8.45 -17.93
N GLY A 100 5.71 8.58 -17.48
CA GLY A 100 5.05 9.86 -17.26
C GLY A 100 4.82 10.12 -15.79
N CYS A 101 4.25 11.27 -15.46
CA CYS A 101 3.60 11.52 -14.20
C CYS A 101 2.45 12.51 -14.34
N GLY A 102 1.49 12.44 -13.42
CA GLY A 102 0.37 13.36 -13.31
C GLY A 102 0.12 13.76 -11.85
N ILE A 103 -0.08 15.05 -11.61
CA ILE A 103 -0.38 15.59 -10.28
C ILE A 103 -1.63 16.47 -10.36
N ALA A 104 -2.65 16.14 -9.58
CA ALA A 104 -3.91 16.88 -9.53
C ALA A 104 -4.49 16.92 -8.10
N PRO A 105 -4.96 18.07 -7.61
CA PRO A 105 -5.74 18.13 -6.38
C PRO A 105 -7.06 17.35 -6.52
N ILE A 106 -7.44 16.65 -5.47
CA ILE A 106 -8.69 15.89 -5.38
C ILE A 106 -9.38 16.14 -4.03
N GLN A 107 -10.70 16.07 -4.00
CA GLN A 107 -11.48 16.15 -2.76
C GLN A 107 -12.45 14.97 -2.68
N TYR A 108 -12.21 14.07 -1.74
CA TYR A 108 -13.13 12.98 -1.42
C TYR A 108 -14.24 13.48 -0.50
N ARG A 109 -15.49 13.30 -0.93
CA ARG A 109 -16.69 13.83 -0.28
C ARG A 109 -17.58 12.68 0.18
N ASN A 110 -17.85 12.59 1.48
CA ASN A 110 -18.69 11.53 2.05
C ASN A 110 -20.15 11.51 1.55
N LYS A 111 -20.63 12.57 0.90
CA LYS A 111 -21.96 12.57 0.26
C LYS A 111 -21.94 12.18 -1.21
N SER A 112 -20.77 12.05 -1.84
CA SER A 112 -20.64 11.49 -3.18
C SER A 112 -20.75 9.98 -3.10
N LEU A 113 -21.61 9.37 -3.93
CA LEU A 113 -21.74 7.92 -4.01
C LEU A 113 -20.40 7.26 -4.36
N VAL A 114 -19.71 7.78 -5.38
CA VAL A 114 -18.42 7.25 -5.83
C VAL A 114 -17.40 7.28 -4.70
N HIS A 115 -17.18 8.44 -4.08
CA HIS A 115 -16.20 8.57 -3.00
C HIS A 115 -16.57 7.74 -1.76
N SER A 116 -17.87 7.60 -1.47
CA SER A 116 -18.33 6.78 -0.35
C SER A 116 -18.11 5.29 -0.60
N LEU A 117 -18.34 4.83 -1.83
CA LEU A 117 -18.03 3.46 -2.24
C LEU A 117 -16.52 3.22 -2.25
N GLN A 118 -15.72 4.18 -2.70
CA GLN A 118 -14.26 4.11 -2.61
C GLN A 118 -13.77 3.91 -1.19
N TRP A 119 -14.31 4.67 -0.23
CA TRP A 119 -14.03 4.47 1.20
C TRP A 119 -14.46 3.06 1.67
N ALA A 120 -15.64 2.61 1.27
CA ALA A 120 -16.17 1.32 1.71
C ALA A 120 -15.37 0.12 1.16
N ILE A 121 -15.02 0.16 -0.12
CA ILE A 121 -14.24 -0.88 -0.81
C ILE A 121 -12.89 -1.12 -0.14
N GLY A 122 -12.21 -0.06 0.30
CA GLY A 122 -10.95 -0.21 1.05
C GLY A 122 -11.14 -0.99 2.36
N LEU A 123 -12.21 -0.69 3.10
CA LEU A 123 -12.53 -1.41 4.34
C LEU A 123 -12.94 -2.87 4.09
N GLU A 124 -13.66 -3.13 2.98
CA GLU A 124 -13.99 -4.49 2.57
C GLU A 124 -12.73 -5.33 2.32
N TRP A 125 -11.72 -4.79 1.63
CA TRP A 125 -10.46 -5.50 1.39
C TRP A 125 -9.79 -5.98 2.68
N TYR A 126 -9.67 -5.11 3.68
CA TYR A 126 -9.12 -5.52 4.98
C TYR A 126 -9.99 -6.63 5.61
N LEU A 127 -11.31 -6.44 5.64
CA LEU A 127 -12.20 -7.35 6.37
C LEU A 127 -12.40 -8.70 5.64
N LEU A 128 -12.21 -8.77 4.32
CA LEU A 128 -12.39 -9.97 3.49
C LEU A 128 -11.14 -10.83 3.32
N ILE A 129 -9.94 -10.24 3.36
CA ILE A 129 -8.70 -11.03 3.28
C ILE A 129 -8.53 -11.84 4.56
N GLN A 130 -8.49 -13.17 4.42
CA GLN A 130 -8.48 -14.09 5.55
C GLN A 130 -7.11 -14.13 6.24
N ASP A 131 -6.04 -14.10 5.44
CA ASP A 131 -4.68 -14.10 5.95
C ASP A 131 -4.11 -12.67 6.06
N PRO A 132 -3.96 -12.12 7.28
CA PRO A 132 -3.44 -10.76 7.47
C PRO A 132 -2.00 -10.58 6.95
N TRP A 133 -1.26 -11.67 6.70
CA TRP A 133 0.08 -11.58 6.11
C TRP A 133 0.09 -11.21 4.63
N ARG A 134 -1.08 -11.18 3.97
CA ARG A 134 -1.22 -10.90 2.53
C ARG A 134 -1.93 -9.59 2.21
N VAL A 135 -2.29 -8.81 3.22
CA VAL A 135 -2.87 -7.47 3.06
C VAL A 135 -2.08 -6.44 3.89
N VAL A 136 -1.70 -5.34 3.25
CA VAL A 136 -0.91 -4.26 3.86
C VAL A 136 -1.73 -2.99 3.99
N MET A 137 -1.58 -2.31 5.14
CA MET A 137 -2.21 -1.02 5.36
C MET A 137 -1.49 0.08 4.58
N SER A 138 -2.24 0.76 3.71
CA SER A 138 -1.77 1.92 2.96
C SER A 138 -2.93 2.87 2.65
N THR A 139 -2.58 4.14 2.38
CA THR A 139 -3.50 5.14 1.80
C THR A 139 -3.06 5.56 0.40
N ASP A 140 -2.07 4.85 -0.17
CA ASP A 140 -1.38 5.26 -1.39
C ASP A 140 -0.94 6.73 -1.29
N HIS A 141 -0.27 7.08 -0.19
CA HIS A 141 -0.13 8.48 0.20
C HIS A 141 0.51 9.34 -0.90
N PRO A 142 -0.08 10.52 -1.23
CA PRO A 142 -1.32 11.10 -0.72
C PRO A 142 -2.60 10.78 -1.52
N ASN A 143 -2.55 9.95 -2.56
CA ASN A 143 -3.66 9.67 -3.49
C ASN A 143 -4.98 9.33 -2.82
N GLY A 144 -5.03 8.28 -1.97
CA GLY A 144 -6.24 7.91 -1.21
C GLY A 144 -6.44 8.77 0.04
N GLY A 145 -5.35 9.23 0.63
CA GLY A 145 -5.37 10.14 1.78
C GLY A 145 -4.01 10.31 2.44
N SER A 146 -3.96 11.20 3.44
CA SER A 146 -2.74 11.39 4.24
C SER A 146 -2.40 10.13 5.05
N PHE A 147 -1.11 9.77 5.14
CA PHE A 147 -0.66 8.69 6.03
C PHE A 147 -0.96 9.00 7.51
N LEU A 148 -1.19 10.27 7.85
CA LEU A 148 -1.65 10.69 9.18
C LEU A 148 -3.01 10.10 9.55
N ALA A 149 -3.78 9.58 8.59
CA ALA A 149 -5.06 8.94 8.84
C ALA A 149 -4.96 7.46 9.26
N TYR A 150 -3.77 6.86 9.30
CA TYR A 150 -3.61 5.45 9.71
C TYR A 150 -4.27 5.13 11.06
N PRO A 151 -4.19 5.97 12.12
CA PRO A 151 -4.91 5.74 13.38
C PRO A 151 -6.44 5.64 13.20
N GLN A 152 -7.02 6.46 12.31
CA GLN A 152 -8.44 6.41 11.99
C GLN A 152 -8.82 5.11 11.27
N ILE A 153 -7.98 4.64 10.32
CA ILE A 153 -8.18 3.35 9.64
C ILE A 153 -8.13 2.21 10.66
N ILE A 154 -7.15 2.23 11.57
CA ILE A 154 -7.03 1.23 12.64
C ILE A 154 -8.33 1.19 13.47
N ARG A 155 -8.87 2.34 13.86
CA ARG A 155 -10.15 2.40 14.59
C ARG A 155 -11.30 1.85 13.77
N LEU A 156 -11.40 2.19 12.48
CA LEU A 156 -12.44 1.65 11.59
C LEU A 156 -12.39 0.11 11.49
N LEU A 157 -11.21 -0.49 11.55
CA LEU A 157 -11.02 -1.94 11.50
C LEU A 157 -11.26 -2.63 12.86
N MET A 158 -10.91 -1.96 13.96
CA MET A 158 -10.98 -2.52 15.31
C MET A 158 -12.30 -2.24 16.05
N ASP A 159 -13.11 -1.27 15.61
CA ASP A 159 -14.36 -0.86 16.26
C ASP A 159 -15.50 -0.82 15.23
N ARG A 160 -16.29 -1.90 15.20
CA ARG A 160 -17.45 -2.06 14.33
C ARG A 160 -18.51 -1.02 14.62
N THR A 161 -18.71 -0.63 15.89
CA THR A 161 -19.71 0.38 16.25
C THR A 161 -19.34 1.71 15.61
N TYR A 162 -18.08 2.12 15.74
CA TYR A 162 -17.56 3.32 15.07
C TYR A 162 -17.68 3.22 13.55
N ARG A 163 -17.31 2.09 12.94
CA ARG A 163 -17.47 1.85 11.49
C ARG A 163 -18.92 2.01 11.03
N GLN A 164 -19.87 1.45 11.78
CA GLN A 164 -21.31 1.56 11.51
C GLN A 164 -21.83 3.00 11.68
N ASP A 165 -21.29 3.76 12.63
CA ASP A 165 -21.61 5.17 12.80
C ASP A 165 -21.11 6.02 11.63
N ILE A 166 -19.87 5.80 11.16
CA ILE A 166 -19.36 6.45 9.95
C ILE A 166 -20.19 6.05 8.72
N LEU A 167 -20.59 4.78 8.59
CA LEU A 167 -21.45 4.31 7.51
C LEU A 167 -22.83 5.01 7.47
N LYS A 168 -23.35 5.51 8.59
CA LYS A 168 -24.58 6.34 8.61
C LYS A 168 -24.35 7.74 8.03
N THR A 169 -23.11 8.21 7.99
CA THR A 169 -22.76 9.55 7.49
C THR A 169 -22.51 9.60 5.99
N VAL A 170 -22.21 8.46 5.35
CA VAL A 170 -21.89 8.39 3.92
C VAL A 170 -23.14 8.32 3.03
N HIS A 171 -22.97 8.26 1.70
CA HIS A 171 -24.11 8.14 0.78
C HIS A 171 -24.94 6.86 1.03
N PRO A 172 -26.28 6.93 1.18
CA PRO A 172 -27.11 5.78 1.60
C PRO A 172 -27.01 4.54 0.70
N GLN A 173 -26.82 4.72 -0.61
CA GLN A 173 -26.71 3.62 -1.58
C GLN A 173 -25.46 2.75 -1.38
N VAL A 174 -24.46 3.17 -0.58
CA VAL A 174 -23.30 2.33 -0.25
C VAL A 174 -23.76 1.00 0.35
N ARG A 175 -24.79 1.01 1.21
CA ARG A 175 -25.34 -0.20 1.85
C ARG A 175 -25.95 -1.21 0.86
N GLN A 176 -26.31 -0.77 -0.33
CA GLN A 176 -26.91 -1.62 -1.37
C GLN A 176 -25.88 -2.04 -2.43
N ARG A 177 -24.70 -1.41 -2.44
CA ARG A 177 -23.71 -1.54 -3.52
C ARG A 177 -22.33 -1.96 -3.00
N SER A 178 -22.24 -2.28 -1.72
CA SER A 178 -21.10 -2.83 -1.01
C SER A 178 -21.67 -3.71 0.11
N ILE A 179 -20.90 -4.69 0.56
CA ILE A 179 -21.24 -5.58 1.67
C ILE A 179 -20.70 -5.10 3.01
N LEU A 180 -20.02 -3.94 3.06
CA LEU A 180 -19.40 -3.41 4.29
C LEU A 180 -20.35 -3.37 5.49
N ALA A 181 -21.64 -3.10 5.25
CA ALA A 181 -22.66 -3.06 6.30
C ALA A 181 -22.86 -4.41 7.01
N ASP A 182 -22.62 -5.51 6.29
CA ASP A 182 -22.83 -6.89 6.71
C ASP A 182 -21.55 -7.53 7.28
N LEU A 183 -20.40 -6.85 7.20
CA LEU A 183 -19.12 -7.34 7.70
C LEU A 183 -18.95 -7.05 9.19
N ASP A 184 -19.09 -8.11 9.98
CA ASP A 184 -19.03 -8.06 11.44
C ASP A 184 -17.62 -8.24 12.03
N ARG A 185 -16.64 -8.63 11.21
CA ARG A 185 -15.26 -8.82 11.65
C ARG A 185 -14.68 -7.54 12.25
N GLU A 186 -13.92 -7.71 13.33
CA GLU A 186 -13.07 -6.68 13.92
C GLU A 186 -11.64 -7.19 13.96
N TYR A 187 -10.70 -6.32 13.64
CA TYR A 187 -9.27 -6.64 13.74
C TYR A 187 -8.84 -6.66 15.20
N THR A 188 -8.00 -7.63 15.54
CA THR A 188 -7.24 -7.68 16.78
C THR A 188 -6.02 -6.76 16.73
N LEU A 189 -5.43 -6.44 17.89
CA LEU A 189 -4.13 -5.74 17.93
C LEU A 189 -3.04 -6.53 17.20
N GLY A 190 -3.10 -7.87 17.24
CA GLY A 190 -2.17 -8.75 16.53
C GLY A 190 -2.26 -8.57 15.02
N GLU A 191 -3.47 -8.60 14.46
CA GLU A 191 -3.69 -8.35 13.02
C GLU A 191 -3.24 -6.94 12.62
N ILE A 192 -3.49 -5.92 13.46
CA ILE A 192 -2.98 -4.57 13.22
C ILE A 192 -1.45 -4.57 13.15
N CYS A 193 -0.76 -5.20 14.11
CA CYS A 193 0.70 -5.34 14.06
C CYS A 193 1.18 -6.04 12.79
N ILE A 194 0.45 -7.06 12.32
CA ILE A 194 0.79 -7.78 11.08
C ILE A 194 0.67 -6.85 9.87
N VAL A 195 -0.50 -6.26 9.62
CA VAL A 195 -0.77 -5.49 8.39
C VAL A 195 0.01 -4.18 8.28
N THR A 196 0.57 -3.70 9.39
CA THR A 196 1.33 -2.43 9.44
C THR A 196 2.84 -2.60 9.62
N ARG A 197 3.31 -3.74 10.16
CA ARG A 197 4.74 -3.96 10.47
C ARG A 197 5.25 -5.29 9.90
N ALA A 198 4.69 -6.41 10.34
CA ALA A 198 5.26 -7.72 10.05
C ALA A 198 5.07 -8.13 8.58
N ALA A 199 3.86 -7.98 8.03
CA ALA A 199 3.57 -8.33 6.64
C ALA A 199 4.35 -7.45 5.65
N PRO A 200 4.36 -6.10 5.77
CA PRO A 200 5.18 -5.26 4.89
C PRO A 200 6.67 -5.63 4.92
N ALA A 201 7.25 -5.85 6.10
CA ALA A 201 8.66 -6.25 6.23
C ALA A 201 8.93 -7.59 5.55
N ARG A 202 8.06 -8.58 5.74
CA ARG A 202 8.18 -9.90 5.10
C ARG A 202 8.06 -9.81 3.58
N ILE A 203 7.09 -9.04 3.07
CA ILE A 203 6.86 -8.87 1.62
C ILE A 203 8.08 -8.22 0.96
N LEU A 204 8.69 -7.23 1.62
CA LEU A 204 9.90 -6.53 1.16
C LEU A 204 11.19 -7.35 1.38
N GLY A 205 11.15 -8.51 2.04
CA GLY A 205 12.34 -9.32 2.34
C GLY A 205 13.24 -8.75 3.45
N LEU A 206 12.72 -7.87 4.30
CA LEU A 206 13.47 -7.19 5.36
C LEU A 206 13.51 -8.02 6.64
N HIS A 207 14.44 -8.99 6.68
CA HIS A 207 14.53 -10.00 7.75
C HIS A 207 14.77 -9.46 9.17
N HIS A 208 15.35 -8.26 9.31
CA HIS A 208 15.58 -7.62 10.62
C HIS A 208 14.48 -6.60 11.00
N LYS A 209 13.42 -6.47 10.19
CA LYS A 209 12.32 -5.52 10.39
C LYS A 209 11.01 -6.23 10.70
N GLY A 210 10.09 -5.52 11.34
CA GLY A 210 8.71 -5.98 11.53
C GLY A 210 8.50 -7.00 12.65
N HIS A 211 9.52 -7.29 13.47
CA HIS A 211 9.42 -8.15 14.66
C HIS A 211 10.27 -7.61 15.82
N LEU A 212 10.06 -8.15 17.03
CA LEU A 212 10.78 -7.78 18.27
C LEU A 212 11.67 -8.92 18.82
N GLY A 213 11.78 -10.03 18.09
CA GLY A 213 12.67 -11.14 18.46
C GLY A 213 14.16 -10.78 18.39
N PRO A 214 15.04 -11.53 19.08
CA PRO A 214 16.49 -11.34 18.99
C PRO A 214 16.97 -11.32 17.53
N GLY A 215 17.85 -10.36 17.20
CA GLY A 215 18.34 -10.14 15.84
C GLY A 215 17.57 -9.09 15.03
N ALA A 216 16.40 -8.63 15.51
CA ALA A 216 15.72 -7.47 14.93
C ALA A 216 16.52 -6.18 15.15
N ASP A 217 16.37 -5.23 14.22
CA ASP A 217 16.74 -3.85 14.51
C ASP A 217 15.89 -3.31 15.65
N ALA A 218 16.50 -2.51 16.53
CA ALA A 218 15.82 -1.88 17.66
C ALA A 218 14.95 -0.68 17.21
N ASP A 219 13.98 -0.98 16.34
CA ASP A 219 12.95 -0.09 15.80
C ASP A 219 11.63 -0.41 16.49
N ILE A 220 11.30 0.34 17.55
CA ILE A 220 10.22 0.02 18.48
C ILE A 220 9.30 1.22 18.64
N THR A 221 7.99 1.00 18.54
CA THR A 221 6.99 2.03 18.88
C THR A 221 6.18 1.59 20.09
N ILE A 222 6.11 2.43 21.11
CA ILE A 222 5.38 2.17 22.35
C ILE A 222 4.18 3.11 22.39
N TYR A 223 2.99 2.54 22.55
CA TYR A 223 1.73 3.27 22.63
C TYR A 223 1.15 3.21 24.03
N THR A 224 0.54 4.31 24.49
CA THR A 224 -0.24 4.31 25.73
C THR A 224 -1.61 3.66 25.44
N PRO A 225 -2.00 2.58 26.13
CA PRO A 225 -3.29 1.94 25.90
C PRO A 225 -4.46 2.93 26.07
N HIS A 226 -5.39 2.89 25.12
CA HIS A 226 -6.63 3.68 25.16
C HIS A 226 -7.79 2.87 24.55
N GLU A 227 -9.02 3.14 24.98
CA GLU A 227 -10.23 2.49 24.46
C GLU A 227 -10.48 2.89 22.99
N ASN A 228 -10.44 4.19 22.71
CA ASN A 228 -10.43 4.74 21.36
C ASN A 228 -9.06 4.48 20.71
N LYS A 229 -9.02 3.60 19.72
CA LYS A 229 -7.79 3.19 19.02
C LYS A 229 -7.18 4.29 18.16
N GLU A 230 -7.98 5.22 17.68
CA GLU A 230 -7.45 6.38 16.96
C GLU A 230 -6.54 7.22 17.89
N ILE A 231 -7.04 7.55 19.09
CA ILE A 231 -6.24 8.26 20.12
C ILE A 231 -5.01 7.45 20.54
N MET A 232 -5.15 6.12 20.68
CA MET A 232 -4.03 5.24 21.04
C MET A 232 -2.88 5.32 20.03
N PHE A 233 -3.18 5.35 18.73
CA PHE A 233 -2.19 5.23 17.66
C PHE A 233 -1.72 6.58 17.07
N GLU A 234 -2.45 7.67 17.32
CA GLU A 234 -2.12 9.01 16.80
C GLU A 234 -0.82 9.57 17.40
N LEU A 235 -0.62 9.40 18.70
CA LEU A 235 0.56 9.90 19.41
C LEU A 235 1.25 8.76 20.19
N PRO A 236 2.30 8.14 19.63
CA PRO A 236 3.08 7.15 20.36
C PRO A 236 3.77 7.79 21.57
N ARG A 237 3.85 7.05 22.68
CA ARG A 237 4.61 7.45 23.87
C ARG A 237 6.11 7.46 23.58
N TYR A 238 6.60 6.44 22.89
CA TYR A 238 8.00 6.38 22.48
C TYR A 238 8.13 5.88 21.04
N VAL A 239 9.06 6.47 20.31
CA VAL A 239 9.57 5.92 19.04
C VAL A 239 11.07 5.74 19.20
N ILE A 240 11.51 4.48 19.13
CA ILE A 240 12.91 4.07 19.18
C ILE A 240 13.32 3.66 17.77
N LYS A 241 14.44 4.17 17.29
CA LYS A 241 15.02 3.84 15.98
C LYS A 241 16.48 3.47 16.18
N ALA A 242 16.88 2.29 15.72
CA ALA A 242 18.25 1.78 15.91
C ALA A 242 18.76 1.92 17.37
N GLY A 243 17.87 1.70 18.35
CA GLY A 243 18.19 1.79 19.78
C GLY A 243 18.21 3.20 20.38
N LYS A 244 17.94 4.25 19.59
CA LYS A 244 17.84 5.64 20.05
C LYS A 244 16.40 6.10 20.18
N ILE A 245 16.07 6.83 21.24
CA ILE A 245 14.75 7.45 21.41
C ILE A 245 14.65 8.69 20.51
N LEU A 246 13.84 8.61 19.45
CA LEU A 246 13.60 9.73 18.52
C LEU A 246 12.37 10.56 18.89
N ALA A 247 11.36 9.93 19.48
CA ALA A 247 10.19 10.63 20.00
C ALA A 247 9.84 10.14 21.41
N GLU A 248 9.41 11.06 22.27
CA GLU A 248 9.01 10.79 23.65
C GLU A 248 7.85 11.72 24.05
N GLU A 249 6.75 11.11 24.52
CA GLU A 249 5.51 11.78 24.95
C GLU A 249 4.94 12.72 23.85
N GLY A 250 5.01 12.28 22.59
CA GLY A 250 4.49 13.02 21.44
C GLY A 250 5.45 14.06 20.84
N ASP A 251 6.58 14.35 21.48
CA ASP A 251 7.59 15.29 20.96
C ASP A 251 8.73 14.57 20.24
N ILE A 252 9.24 15.17 19.16
CA ILE A 252 10.49 14.75 18.51
C ILE A 252 11.68 15.24 19.33
N ARG A 253 12.64 14.35 19.62
CA ARG A 253 13.80 14.61 20.49
C ARG A 253 15.11 14.77 19.73
N GLU A 254 15.35 13.94 18.71
CA GLU A 254 16.58 13.92 17.91
C GLU A 254 16.24 13.73 16.43
N GLU A 255 16.96 14.44 15.55
CA GLU A 255 16.95 14.15 14.12
C GLU A 255 17.86 12.96 13.82
N HIS A 256 17.37 12.00 13.06
CA HIS A 256 18.14 10.83 12.68
C HIS A 256 18.03 10.57 11.18
N LEU A 257 19.17 10.55 10.50
CA LEU A 257 19.25 10.15 9.11
C LEU A 257 19.21 8.62 9.05
N GLY A 258 18.17 8.09 8.41
CA GLY A 258 18.05 6.65 8.16
C GLY A 258 18.96 6.17 7.03
N LYS A 259 18.91 4.86 6.77
CA LYS A 259 19.62 4.22 5.66
C LYS A 259 18.71 4.10 4.43
N THR A 260 19.29 4.28 3.24
CA THR A 260 18.67 3.91 1.96
C THR A 260 18.91 2.43 1.69
N LEU A 261 17.82 1.64 1.66
CA LEU A 261 17.89 0.22 1.32
C LEU A 261 17.84 0.06 -0.21
N HIS A 262 18.72 -0.76 -0.78
CA HIS A 262 18.75 -1.02 -2.23
C HIS A 262 19.12 -2.47 -2.52
N VAL A 263 18.84 -2.94 -3.73
CA VAL A 263 19.28 -4.25 -4.23
C VAL A 263 20.31 -4.07 -5.33
N ARG A 264 21.17 -5.06 -5.52
CA ARG A 264 22.17 -5.09 -6.60
C ARG A 264 22.24 -6.53 -7.15
N PRO A 265 21.27 -6.94 -7.97
CA PRO A 265 21.34 -8.24 -8.63
C PRO A 265 22.50 -8.27 -9.61
N ASP A 266 23.09 -9.45 -9.80
CA ASP A 266 24.07 -9.68 -10.86
C ASP A 266 23.37 -9.65 -12.24
N TYR A 267 24.10 -9.24 -13.27
CA TYR A 267 23.66 -9.23 -14.67
C TYR A 267 24.85 -9.50 -15.61
N ASP A 268 24.57 -9.79 -16.88
CA ASP A 268 25.59 -9.95 -17.91
C ASP A 268 26.13 -8.58 -18.37
N PRO A 269 27.39 -8.22 -18.07
CA PRO A 269 27.95 -6.91 -18.43
C PRO A 269 28.11 -6.71 -19.93
N ASP A 270 28.05 -7.78 -20.75
CA ASP A 270 28.14 -7.67 -22.20
C ASP A 270 26.92 -6.94 -22.82
N ILE A 271 25.85 -6.69 -22.04
CA ILE A 271 24.70 -5.89 -22.46
C ILE A 271 24.95 -4.38 -22.44
N GLU A 272 25.95 -3.91 -21.68
CA GLU A 272 26.17 -2.47 -21.47
C GLU A 272 26.47 -1.69 -22.75
N PRO A 273 27.30 -2.18 -23.70
CA PRO A 273 27.52 -1.49 -24.96
C PRO A 273 26.25 -1.28 -25.77
N ASP A 274 25.36 -2.28 -25.83
CA ASP A 274 24.10 -2.20 -26.56
C ASP A 274 23.16 -1.16 -25.92
N ILE A 275 23.08 -1.14 -24.58
CA ILE A 275 22.32 -0.13 -23.84
C ILE A 275 22.91 1.26 -24.07
N ALA A 276 24.24 1.41 -24.01
CA ALA A 276 24.92 2.69 -24.22
C ALA A 276 24.70 3.23 -25.64
N ASP A 277 24.81 2.39 -26.65
CA ASP A 277 24.60 2.76 -28.06
C ASP A 277 23.15 3.19 -28.32
N TRP A 278 22.18 2.50 -27.73
CA TRP A 278 20.78 2.91 -27.76
C TRP A 278 20.57 4.23 -27.00
N PHE A 279 21.11 4.34 -25.78
CA PHE A 279 20.93 5.51 -24.92
C PHE A 279 21.48 6.78 -25.58
N GLU A 280 22.69 6.73 -26.15
CA GLU A 280 23.32 7.87 -26.83
C GLU A 280 22.58 8.31 -28.12
N GLN A 281 21.68 7.47 -28.67
CA GLN A 281 20.83 7.82 -29.80
C GLN A 281 19.50 8.48 -29.39
N TYR A 282 18.94 8.10 -28.24
CA TYR A 282 17.56 8.45 -27.88
C TYR A 282 17.43 9.35 -26.65
N TYR A 283 18.45 9.44 -25.78
CA TYR A 283 18.44 10.29 -24.59
C TYR A 283 19.09 11.66 -24.81
N SER A 284 18.69 12.61 -23.98
CA SER A 284 19.21 13.98 -23.94
C SER A 284 20.46 14.14 -23.06
N ILE A 285 20.84 13.12 -22.30
CA ILE A 285 22.05 13.08 -21.46
C ILE A 285 23.02 11.98 -21.93
N ARG A 286 24.25 12.01 -21.41
CA ARG A 286 25.26 10.98 -21.73
C ARG A 286 25.07 9.76 -20.84
N PHE A 287 25.25 8.56 -21.39
CA PHE A 287 25.07 7.30 -20.66
C PHE A 287 25.93 7.25 -19.39
N ARG A 288 27.19 7.70 -19.49
CA ARG A 288 28.13 7.78 -18.34
C ARG A 288 27.66 8.67 -17.17
N ASN A 289 26.68 9.55 -17.39
CA ASN A 289 26.14 10.47 -16.39
C ASN A 289 24.78 9.99 -15.83
N TYR A 290 24.22 8.90 -16.36
CA TYR A 290 22.91 8.38 -15.96
C TYR A 290 22.94 7.63 -14.60
N PRO A 291 23.93 6.76 -14.32
CA PRO A 291 23.94 6.02 -13.06
C PRO A 291 24.02 6.92 -11.82
N VAL A 292 23.25 6.56 -10.79
CA VAL A 292 23.36 7.20 -9.47
C VAL A 292 24.70 6.81 -8.83
N SER A 293 25.56 7.80 -8.58
CA SER A 293 26.84 7.58 -7.90
C SER A 293 26.65 7.27 -6.41
N ASP A 294 27.52 6.40 -5.87
CA ASP A 294 27.61 6.09 -4.44
C ASP A 294 27.74 7.34 -3.54
N HIS A 295 28.23 8.46 -4.06
CA HIS A 295 28.28 9.73 -3.31
C HIS A 295 26.89 10.22 -2.84
N TYR A 296 25.82 9.88 -3.57
CA TYR A 296 24.44 10.19 -3.17
C TYR A 296 23.87 9.21 -2.14
N LEU A 297 24.53 8.07 -1.93
CA LEU A 297 24.16 7.03 -0.96
C LEU A 297 24.95 7.21 0.34
N GLN A 298 24.64 8.28 1.09
CA GLN A 298 25.36 8.62 2.34
C GLN A 298 25.37 7.45 3.34
N GLU A 299 24.19 6.99 3.73
CA GLU A 299 23.97 5.82 4.58
C GLU A 299 23.11 4.86 3.78
N SER A 300 23.66 3.70 3.40
CA SER A 300 22.93 2.71 2.61
C SER A 300 23.19 1.29 3.09
N GLU A 301 22.25 0.41 2.78
CA GLU A 301 22.34 -1.01 3.07
C GLU A 301 21.86 -1.79 1.86
N GLN A 302 22.75 -2.64 1.33
CA GLN A 302 22.41 -3.54 0.25
C GLN A 302 21.64 -4.73 0.82
N ILE A 303 20.41 -4.93 0.36
CA ILE A 303 19.58 -6.09 0.70
C ILE A 303 19.94 -7.23 -0.26
N PRO A 304 20.34 -8.41 0.26
CA PRO A 304 20.66 -9.56 -0.59
C PRO A 304 19.46 -9.99 -1.43
N CYS A 305 19.66 -10.19 -2.73
CA CYS A 305 18.70 -10.88 -3.58
C CYS A 305 18.73 -12.39 -3.27
N ARG A 306 17.57 -13.05 -3.23
CA ARG A 306 17.54 -14.52 -3.11
C ARG A 306 18.02 -15.15 -4.42
N ASN A 307 19.03 -16.02 -4.34
CA ASN A 307 19.39 -16.89 -5.46
C ASN A 307 18.30 -17.95 -5.65
N LEU A 308 17.65 -17.94 -6.82
CA LEU A 308 16.57 -18.87 -7.16
C LEU A 308 17.01 -20.34 -7.17
N GLU A 309 18.31 -20.61 -7.28
CA GLU A 309 18.85 -21.98 -7.28
C GLU A 309 18.82 -22.65 -5.89
N THR A 310 18.75 -21.88 -4.80
CA THR A 310 18.77 -22.42 -3.43
C THR A 310 17.40 -22.49 -2.74
N SER A 311 16.33 -21.96 -3.35
CA SER A 311 15.03 -21.81 -2.67
C SER A 311 14.08 -23.00 -2.74
N ALA A 312 14.53 -24.17 -3.22
CA ALA A 312 13.70 -25.37 -3.25
C ALA A 312 13.56 -26.08 -1.88
N GLY A 313 14.10 -25.53 -0.79
CA GLY A 313 14.15 -26.21 0.51
C GLY A 313 13.82 -25.38 1.76
N ASP A 314 13.65 -24.06 1.66
CA ASP A 314 13.39 -23.21 2.84
C ASP A 314 11.90 -22.82 2.93
N ASP A 315 11.05 -23.85 3.03
CA ASP A 315 9.75 -23.67 3.68
C ASP A 315 10.02 -23.45 5.18
N VAL A 316 9.70 -22.24 5.64
CA VAL A 316 9.69 -21.91 7.07
C VAL A 316 8.71 -22.88 7.75
N PRO A 317 9.10 -23.59 8.84
CA PRO A 317 8.20 -24.52 9.49
C PRO A 317 6.95 -23.78 9.98
N GLY A 318 5.78 -24.29 9.63
CA GLY A 318 4.51 -23.88 10.24
C GLY A 318 4.56 -24.09 11.76
N PRO A 319 3.71 -23.40 12.54
CA PRO A 319 3.72 -23.53 13.98
C PRO A 319 3.39 -24.97 14.36
N ASP A 320 4.33 -25.63 15.04
CA ASP A 320 4.16 -26.98 15.58
C ASP A 320 2.92 -27.02 16.47
N SER A 321 1.95 -27.84 16.03
CA SER A 321 0.90 -28.36 16.87
C SER A 321 1.49 -29.37 17.84
N HIS A 322 1.87 -28.92 19.03
CA HIS A 322 2.02 -29.80 20.18
C HIS A 322 0.80 -29.66 21.09
N GLY A 323 -0.14 -30.58 20.89
CA GLY A 323 -1.00 -31.06 21.96
C GLY A 323 -0.27 -32.16 22.71
N ASP A 324 -0.01 -31.92 23.98
CA ASP A 324 -0.36 -32.78 25.13
C ASP A 324 -0.26 -31.92 26.40
#